data_AF-A0A382JSS8-F1
#
_entry.id   AF-A0A382JSS8-F1
#
_cell.length_a   1.000
_cell.length_b   1.000
_cell.length_c   1.000
_cell.angle_alpha   90.00
_cell.angle_beta   90.00
_cell.angle_gamma   90.00
#
_symmetry.space_group_name_H-M   'P 1'
#
loop_
_entity.id
_entity.type
_entity.pdbx_description
1 polymer ?
#
loop_
_entity_poly.entity_id
_entity_poly.type
_entity_poly.pdbx_seq_one_letter_code
_entity_poly.pdbx_strand_id
1 'polypeptide(L)'
;VKSLSKFNNFVSAIIFLLLGNFLLGASYIAMLPIWEGFDETAHFSYIQQVADNRKLPLNCKDRISTDIEKYYHYAPVPKALFSEVPSKDRLTYQSFFSKSEASLSNSKKFIHSTGNPRKYFPGKGHNWECQQPPLYYILLAPIYSATNQLSWGKQIFILRIISYTFAWLGLVVA
;
A
#
# COMPACT_ATOMS: atom_id res chain seq x y z
N VAL A 1 -9.15 32.27 42.70
CA VAL A 1 -9.72 31.51 41.56
C VAL A 1 -8.61 31.21 40.58
N LYS A 2 -7.94 30.04 40.72
CA LYS A 2 -6.81 29.66 39.86
C LYS A 2 -7.33 29.11 38.53
N SER A 3 -6.94 29.80 37.45
CA SER A 3 -6.88 29.41 36.05
C SER A 3 -7.36 27.99 35.69
N LEU A 4 -8.64 27.86 35.38
CA LEU A 4 -9.19 26.73 34.61
C LEU A 4 -8.98 26.91 33.09
N SER A 5 -8.56 28.09 32.62
CA SER A 5 -8.42 28.39 31.18
C SER A 5 -7.11 27.89 30.55
N LYS A 6 -6.04 27.67 31.33
CA LYS A 6 -4.74 27.22 30.79
C LYS A 6 -4.76 25.75 30.35
N PHE A 7 -5.54 24.90 31.01
CA PHE A 7 -5.65 23.48 30.66
C PHE A 7 -6.30 23.27 29.28
N ASN A 8 -7.27 24.10 28.90
CA ASN A 8 -7.93 24.00 27.60
C ASN A 8 -7.00 24.32 26.42
N ASN A 9 -6.11 25.32 26.56
CA ASN A 9 -5.24 25.72 25.47
C ASN A 9 -4.15 24.68 25.16
N PHE A 10 -3.59 24.05 26.20
CA PHE A 10 -2.56 23.03 26.03
C PHE A 10 -3.12 21.75 25.41
N VAL A 11 -4.26 21.26 25.93
CA VAL A 11 -4.94 20.08 25.37
C VAL A 11 -5.39 20.35 23.93
N SER A 12 -5.97 21.53 23.67
CA SER A 12 -6.35 21.90 22.30
C SER A 12 -5.14 21.95 21.37
N ALA A 13 -4.00 22.48 21.83
CA ALA A 13 -2.77 22.49 21.04
C ALA A 13 -2.30 21.08 20.68
N ILE A 14 -2.33 20.13 21.63
CA ILE A 14 -1.98 18.73 21.36
C ILE A 14 -2.94 18.13 20.32
N ILE A 15 -4.25 18.33 20.48
CA ILE A 15 -5.25 17.83 19.53
C ILE A 15 -4.99 18.39 18.13
N PHE A 16 -4.73 19.69 18.00
CA PHE A 16 -4.41 20.29 16.70
C PHE A 16 -3.12 19.76 16.10
N LEU A 17 -2.09 19.49 16.90
CA LEU A 17 -0.85 18.88 16.42
C LEU A 17 -1.06 17.44 15.94
N LEU A 18 -1.80 16.63 16.70
CA LEU A 18 -2.12 15.25 16.33
C LEU A 18 -2.98 15.19 15.07
N LEU A 19 -3.99 16.06 14.96
CA LEU A 19 -4.83 16.20 13.78
C LEU A 19 -4.02 16.68 12.57
N GLY A 20 -3.18 17.70 12.75
CA GLY A 20 -2.29 18.21 11.71
C GLY A 20 -1.35 17.13 11.21
N ASN A 21 -0.75 16.35 12.11
CA ASN A 21 0.09 15.20 11.76
C ASN A 21 -0.68 14.16 10.93
N PHE A 22 -1.89 13.79 11.37
CA PHE A 22 -2.74 12.85 10.63
C PHE A 22 -3.04 13.32 9.20
N LEU A 23 -3.46 14.58 9.07
CA LEU A 23 -3.81 15.16 7.77
C LEU A 23 -2.59 15.26 6.84
N LEU A 24 -1.42 15.61 7.37
CA LEU A 24 -0.17 15.62 6.60
C LEU A 24 0.19 14.21 6.11
N GLY A 25 0.11 13.20 6.97
CA GLY A 25 0.37 11.81 6.57
C GLY A 25 -0.64 11.28 5.55
N ALA A 26 -1.93 11.58 5.72
CA ALA A 26 -2.97 11.24 4.76
C ALA A 26 -2.74 11.91 3.39
N SER A 27 -2.30 13.17 3.40
CA SER A 27 -1.97 13.92 2.18
C SER A 27 -0.76 13.31 1.47
N TYR A 28 0.27 12.92 2.22
CA TYR A 28 1.44 12.22 1.69
C TYR A 28 1.05 10.89 1.03
N ILE A 29 0.21 10.08 1.70
CA ILE A 29 -0.31 8.82 1.15
C ILE A 29 -1.07 9.04 -0.16
N ALA A 30 -1.89 10.10 -0.25
CA ALA A 30 -2.67 10.41 -1.44
C ALA A 30 -1.80 10.79 -2.65
N MET A 31 -0.64 11.39 -2.40
CA MET A 31 0.31 11.79 -3.44
C MET A 31 1.30 10.69 -3.82
N LEU A 32 1.54 9.72 -2.93
CA LEU A 32 2.55 8.70 -3.12
C LEU A 32 2.13 7.73 -4.24
N PRO A 33 2.93 7.59 -5.31
CA PRO A 33 2.65 6.60 -6.34
C PRO A 33 2.67 5.16 -5.80
N ILE A 34 2.07 4.24 -6.55
CA ILE A 34 1.96 2.83 -6.13
C ILE A 34 3.37 2.20 -6.13
N TRP A 35 3.66 1.40 -5.10
CA TRP A 35 4.94 0.72 -4.85
C TRP A 35 6.12 1.59 -4.45
N GLU A 36 5.96 2.90 -4.29
CA GLU A 36 7.02 3.78 -3.76
C GLU A 36 7.28 3.59 -2.25
N GLY A 37 6.38 2.89 -1.54
CA GLY A 37 6.62 2.52 -0.15
C GLY A 37 7.71 1.46 -0.01
N PHE A 38 8.54 1.55 1.03
CA PHE A 38 9.56 0.55 1.32
C PHE A 38 8.93 -0.83 1.53
N ASP A 39 9.43 -1.84 0.81
CA ASP A 39 8.97 -3.24 0.82
C ASP A 39 7.44 -3.41 0.67
N GLU A 40 6.76 -2.43 0.05
CA GLU A 40 5.30 -2.39 -0.03
C GLU A 40 4.72 -3.59 -0.80
N THR A 41 5.42 -4.04 -1.83
CA THR A 41 5.04 -5.21 -2.64
C THR A 41 5.05 -6.49 -1.80
N ALA A 42 6.05 -6.67 -0.93
CA ALA A 42 6.15 -7.83 -0.04
C ALA A 42 5.05 -7.83 1.01
N HIS A 43 4.78 -6.68 1.64
CA HIS A 43 3.68 -6.54 2.59
C HIS A 43 2.32 -6.76 1.94
N PHE A 44 2.06 -6.18 0.76
CA PHE A 44 0.81 -6.39 0.03
C PHE A 44 0.61 -7.88 -0.30
N SER A 45 1.67 -8.55 -0.79
CA SER A 45 1.61 -9.97 -1.10
C SER A 45 1.32 -10.84 0.12
N TYR A 46 1.85 -10.47 1.29
CA TYR A 46 1.57 -11.15 2.55
C TYR A 46 0.08 -10.97 2.91
N ILE A 47 -0.43 -9.74 2.94
CA ILE A 47 -1.86 -9.46 3.22
C ILE A 47 -2.76 -10.27 2.30
N GLN A 48 -2.46 -10.26 0.99
CA GLN A 48 -3.20 -11.00 -0.01
C GLN A 48 -3.19 -12.51 0.26
N GLN A 49 -2.03 -13.08 0.63
CA GLN A 49 -1.93 -14.51 0.94
C GLN A 49 -2.76 -14.89 2.19
N VAL A 50 -2.75 -14.05 3.23
CA VAL A 50 -3.57 -14.27 4.43
C VAL A 50 -5.05 -14.16 4.10
N ALA A 51 -5.44 -13.16 3.31
CA ALA A 51 -6.82 -12.93 2.91
C ALA A 51 -7.39 -14.07 2.05
N ASP A 52 -6.62 -14.54 1.06
CA ASP A 52 -7.10 -15.52 0.09
C ASP A 52 -6.94 -16.98 0.57
N ASN A 53 -5.80 -17.30 1.17
CA ASN A 53 -5.45 -18.69 1.51
C ASN A 53 -5.59 -19.01 3.00
N ARG A 54 -5.83 -18.00 3.86
CA ARG A 54 -5.84 -18.15 5.32
C ARG A 54 -4.55 -18.78 5.86
N LYS A 55 -3.42 -18.54 5.16
CA LYS A 55 -2.09 -19.07 5.48
C LYS A 55 -1.19 -17.95 5.94
N LEU A 56 -0.40 -18.20 6.99
CA LEU A 56 0.66 -17.31 7.44
C LEU A 56 2.02 -17.77 6.83
N PRO A 57 2.71 -16.94 6.02
CA PRO A 57 4.02 -17.21 5.45
C PRO A 57 5.15 -17.11 6.49
N LEU A 58 5.20 -18.05 7.45
CA LEU A 58 6.17 -18.03 8.54
C LEU A 58 7.56 -18.57 8.16
N ASN A 59 7.69 -19.24 7.00
CA ASN A 59 8.89 -20.00 6.65
C ASN A 59 9.82 -19.27 5.66
N CYS A 60 9.55 -18.00 5.31
CA CYS A 60 10.38 -17.19 4.40
C CYS A 60 10.62 -17.80 3.00
N LYS A 61 9.76 -18.72 2.58
CA LYS A 61 9.85 -19.44 1.29
C LYS A 61 8.72 -19.07 0.34
N ASP A 62 7.74 -18.32 0.83
CA ASP A 62 6.60 -17.90 0.04
C ASP A 62 7.02 -16.90 -1.04
N ARG A 63 6.26 -16.89 -2.13
CA ARG A 63 6.53 -16.05 -3.30
C ARG A 63 5.70 -14.77 -3.24
N ILE A 64 6.20 -13.73 -3.88
CA ILE A 64 5.43 -12.53 -4.20
C ILE A 64 4.27 -12.92 -5.12
N SER A 65 3.13 -12.23 -4.99
CA SER A 65 1.96 -12.47 -5.81
C SER A 65 2.19 -12.18 -7.29
N THR A 66 1.66 -13.04 -8.16
CA THR A 66 1.64 -12.79 -9.61
C THR A 66 0.90 -11.49 -9.99
N ASP A 67 -0.02 -10.99 -9.18
CA ASP A 67 -0.72 -9.73 -9.48
C ASP A 67 0.22 -8.52 -9.41
N ILE A 68 1.22 -8.57 -8.52
CA ILE A 68 2.29 -7.57 -8.44
C ILE A 68 3.17 -7.66 -9.71
N GLU A 69 3.55 -8.88 -10.10
CA GLU A 69 4.37 -9.07 -11.31
C GLU A 69 3.62 -8.62 -12.58
N LYS A 70 2.31 -8.89 -12.67
CA LYS A 70 1.46 -8.36 -13.73
C LYS A 70 1.44 -6.84 -13.73
N TYR A 71 1.37 -6.20 -12.56
CA TYR A 71 1.39 -4.74 -12.45
C TYR A 71 2.61 -4.14 -13.14
N TYR A 72 3.78 -4.75 -12.97
CA TYR A 72 5.04 -4.29 -13.57
C TYR A 72 5.00 -4.22 -15.10
N HIS A 73 4.16 -5.04 -15.75
CA HIS A 73 4.01 -5.05 -17.21
C HIS A 73 3.09 -3.95 -17.74
N TYR A 74 2.17 -3.44 -16.91
CA TYR A 74 1.13 -2.51 -17.34
C TYR A 74 1.26 -1.11 -16.76
N ALA A 75 2.00 -0.92 -15.67
CA ALA A 75 2.06 0.33 -14.94
C ALA A 75 3.50 0.76 -14.64
N PRO A 76 3.71 2.06 -14.37
CA PRO A 76 5.02 2.56 -13.98
C PRO A 76 5.46 1.98 -12.63
N VAL A 77 6.76 1.72 -12.50
CA VAL A 77 7.38 1.20 -11.27
C VAL A 77 8.50 2.13 -10.78
N PRO A 78 8.70 2.23 -9.45
CA PRO A 78 9.82 2.97 -8.87
C PRO A 78 11.17 2.35 -9.21
N LYS A 79 12.22 3.16 -9.12
CA LYS A 79 13.61 2.70 -9.33
C LYS A 79 14.02 1.59 -8.37
N ALA A 80 13.48 1.58 -7.15
CA ALA A 80 13.75 0.57 -6.14
C ALA A 80 13.44 -0.86 -6.62
N LEU A 81 12.44 -1.02 -7.51
CA LEU A 81 12.02 -2.32 -8.04
C LEU A 81 12.71 -2.70 -9.35
N PHE A 82 13.71 -1.93 -9.81
CA PHE A 82 14.37 -2.21 -11.09
C PHE A 82 15.09 -3.57 -11.09
N SER A 83 15.68 -3.99 -9.97
CA SER A 83 16.29 -5.33 -9.86
C SER A 83 15.29 -6.47 -10.09
N GLU A 84 14.01 -6.25 -9.79
CA GLU A 84 12.95 -7.25 -9.92
C GLU A 84 12.31 -7.30 -11.31
N VAL A 85 12.44 -6.22 -12.08
CA VAL A 85 11.80 -6.07 -13.40
C VAL A 85 12.86 -6.11 -14.51
N PRO A 86 12.71 -6.96 -15.54
CA PRO A 86 13.61 -6.96 -16.70
C PRO A 86 13.65 -5.58 -17.37
N SER A 87 14.84 -5.10 -17.75
CA SER A 87 15.03 -3.74 -18.29
C SER A 87 14.13 -3.40 -19.48
N LYS A 88 13.87 -4.38 -20.35
CA LYS A 88 12.99 -4.26 -21.53
C LYS A 88 11.52 -3.96 -21.17
N ASP A 89 11.09 -4.35 -19.97
CA ASP A 89 9.70 -4.28 -19.50
C ASP A 89 9.51 -3.13 -18.49
N ARG A 90 10.57 -2.40 -18.12
CA ARG A 90 10.50 -1.32 -17.13
C ARG A 90 9.82 -0.09 -17.70
N LEU A 91 8.64 0.22 -17.18
CA LEU A 91 7.98 1.50 -17.39
C LEU A 91 8.31 2.42 -16.22
N THR A 92 9.01 3.52 -16.47
CA THR A 92 9.26 4.54 -15.44
C THR A 92 8.12 5.55 -15.40
N TYR A 93 7.90 6.22 -14.27
CA TYR A 93 6.93 7.31 -14.18
C TYR A 93 7.13 8.37 -15.27
N GLN A 94 8.36 8.82 -15.48
CA GLN A 94 8.67 9.77 -16.54
C GLN A 94 8.26 9.25 -17.92
N SER A 95 8.67 8.02 -18.28
CA SER A 95 8.33 7.43 -19.57
C SER A 95 6.82 7.18 -19.75
N PHE A 96 6.12 6.87 -18.66
CA PHE A 96 4.67 6.70 -18.65
C PHE A 96 3.98 8.02 -19.00
N PHE A 97 4.33 9.12 -18.32
CA PHE A 97 3.70 10.42 -18.57
C PHE A 97 4.13 11.09 -19.87
N SER A 98 5.23 10.66 -20.50
CA SER A 98 5.65 11.15 -21.82
C SER A 98 4.97 10.42 -23.00
N LYS A 99 4.31 9.27 -22.78
CA LYS A 99 3.66 8.49 -23.85
C LYS A 99 2.29 9.06 -24.22
N SER A 100 1.88 8.86 -25.48
CA SER A 100 0.55 9.24 -25.96
C SER A 100 -0.56 8.38 -25.34
N GLU A 101 -1.78 8.92 -25.27
CA GLU A 101 -2.93 8.19 -24.71
C GLU A 101 -3.22 6.87 -25.43
N ALA A 102 -3.08 6.84 -26.76
CA ALA A 102 -3.26 5.65 -27.56
C ALA A 102 -2.30 4.52 -27.14
N SER A 103 -1.05 4.87 -26.83
CA SER A 103 -0.02 3.91 -26.38
C SER A 103 -0.28 3.39 -24.97
N LEU A 104 -1.00 4.16 -24.14
CA LEU A 104 -1.29 3.83 -22.74
C LEU A 104 -2.68 3.22 -22.54
N SER A 105 -3.45 2.98 -23.60
CA SER A 105 -4.84 2.49 -23.49
C SER A 105 -4.94 1.23 -22.62
N ASN A 106 -4.05 0.26 -22.84
CA ASN A 106 -4.02 -0.98 -22.06
C ASN A 106 -3.59 -0.74 -20.61
N SER A 107 -2.59 0.12 -20.38
CA SER A 107 -2.14 0.51 -19.04
C SER A 107 -3.24 1.19 -18.24
N LYS A 108 -3.90 2.21 -18.81
CA LYS A 108 -5.01 2.92 -18.16
C LYS A 108 -6.16 1.95 -17.85
N LYS A 109 -6.55 1.10 -18.81
CA LYS A 109 -7.57 0.07 -18.60
C LYS A 109 -7.20 -0.85 -17.44
N PHE A 110 -5.96 -1.33 -17.38
CA PHE A 110 -5.50 -2.20 -16.30
C PHE A 110 -5.52 -1.49 -14.93
N ILE A 111 -4.89 -0.32 -14.82
CA ILE A 111 -4.75 0.44 -13.55
C ILE A 111 -6.12 0.84 -12.99
N HIS A 112 -7.04 1.26 -13.86
CA HIS A 112 -8.37 1.73 -13.48
C HIS A 112 -9.46 0.64 -13.51
N SER A 113 -9.11 -0.60 -13.87
CA SER A 113 -10.08 -1.70 -13.90
C SER A 113 -10.72 -1.95 -12.54
N THR A 114 -12.00 -2.31 -12.55
CA THR A 114 -12.79 -2.67 -11.37
C THR A 114 -13.57 -3.95 -11.63
N GLY A 115 -14.05 -4.61 -10.58
CA GLY A 115 -14.92 -5.79 -10.66
C GLY A 115 -14.19 -7.12 -10.89
N ASN A 116 -12.89 -7.09 -11.17
CA ASN A 116 -12.05 -8.29 -11.21
C ASN A 116 -11.28 -8.43 -9.88
N PRO A 117 -11.69 -9.33 -8.98
CA PRO A 117 -11.01 -9.50 -7.70
C PRO A 117 -9.57 -10.00 -7.93
N ARG A 118 -8.61 -9.27 -7.39
CA ARG A 118 -7.22 -9.73 -7.27
C ARG A 118 -7.15 -10.95 -6.35
N LYS A 119 -6.28 -11.91 -6.71
CA LYS A 119 -6.13 -13.19 -6.01
C LYS A 119 -4.68 -13.63 -5.95
N TYR A 120 -4.27 -14.14 -4.80
CA TYR A 120 -2.93 -14.66 -4.59
C TYR A 120 -2.70 -15.87 -5.49
N PHE A 121 -1.67 -15.75 -6.33
CA PHE A 121 -0.99 -16.90 -6.91
C PHE A 121 0.52 -16.68 -6.75
N PRO A 122 1.30 -17.73 -6.43
CA PRO A 122 2.74 -17.59 -6.24
C PRO A 122 3.42 -17.21 -7.56
N GLY A 123 4.11 -16.07 -7.57
CA GLY A 123 4.94 -15.59 -8.66
C GLY A 123 6.37 -16.11 -8.59
N LYS A 124 7.28 -15.40 -9.27
CA LYS A 124 8.71 -15.66 -9.32
C LYS A 124 9.47 -14.98 -8.18
N GLY A 125 9.07 -13.77 -7.79
CA GLY A 125 9.70 -13.00 -6.70
C GLY A 125 9.63 -13.72 -5.36
N HIS A 126 10.64 -13.52 -4.51
CA HIS A 126 10.66 -14.05 -3.15
C HIS A 126 10.00 -13.06 -2.20
N ASN A 127 9.16 -13.54 -1.26
CA ASN A 127 8.65 -12.71 -0.19
C ASN A 127 9.47 -12.94 1.09
N TRP A 128 10.23 -11.92 1.50
CA TRP A 128 11.08 -11.97 2.70
C TRP A 128 10.41 -11.43 3.95
N GLU A 129 9.18 -10.89 3.89
CA GLU A 129 8.50 -10.27 5.05
C GLU A 129 7.91 -11.28 6.06
N CYS A 130 8.31 -12.55 5.99
CA CYS A 130 7.99 -13.60 6.95
C CYS A 130 8.44 -13.28 8.39
N GLN A 131 9.48 -12.46 8.56
CA GLN A 131 10.02 -12.09 9.88
C GLN A 131 9.09 -11.17 10.68
N GLN A 132 8.13 -10.52 10.01
CA GLN A 132 7.23 -9.58 10.66
C GLN A 132 6.13 -10.30 11.44
N PRO A 133 5.74 -9.80 12.63
CA PRO A 133 4.64 -10.37 13.38
C PRO A 133 3.33 -10.43 12.56
N PRO A 134 2.58 -11.54 12.65
CA PRO A 134 1.44 -11.80 11.76
C PRO A 134 0.23 -10.90 12.00
N LEU A 135 0.13 -10.24 13.17
CA LEU A 135 -1.05 -9.49 13.60
C LEU A 135 -1.45 -8.40 12.60
N TYR A 136 -0.49 -7.63 12.10
CA TYR A 136 -0.75 -6.58 11.11
C TYR A 136 -1.46 -7.12 9.85
N TYR A 137 -0.98 -8.25 9.35
CA TYR A 137 -1.53 -8.88 8.14
C TYR A 137 -2.91 -9.47 8.38
N ILE A 138 -3.14 -10.08 9.54
CA ILE A 138 -4.45 -10.62 9.95
C ILE A 138 -5.47 -9.48 10.02
N LEU A 139 -5.11 -8.33 10.58
CA LEU A 139 -6.00 -7.17 10.69
C LEU A 139 -6.32 -6.53 9.33
N LEU A 140 -5.36 -6.50 8.39
CA LEU A 140 -5.59 -5.94 7.06
C LEU A 140 -6.21 -6.91 6.05
N ALA A 141 -6.14 -8.21 6.28
CA ALA A 141 -6.76 -9.22 5.42
C ALA A 141 -8.25 -8.97 5.10
N PRO A 142 -9.15 -8.66 6.07
CA PRO A 142 -10.54 -8.34 5.74
C PRO A 142 -10.68 -7.05 4.92
N ILE A 143 -9.84 -6.04 5.16
CA ILE A 143 -9.84 -4.79 4.40
C ILE A 143 -9.39 -5.05 2.96
N TYR A 144 -8.37 -5.89 2.77
CA TYR A 144 -7.93 -6.35 1.46
C TYR A 144 -9.08 -7.02 0.72
N SER A 145 -9.75 -8.00 1.33
CA SER A 145 -10.86 -8.74 0.72
C SER A 145 -12.03 -7.82 0.33
N ALA A 146 -12.32 -6.80 1.14
CA ALA A 146 -13.37 -5.82 0.85
C ALA A 146 -13.01 -4.86 -0.31
N THR A 147 -11.73 -4.73 -0.65
CA THR A 147 -11.23 -3.72 -1.61
C THR A 147 -10.54 -4.31 -2.83
N ASN A 148 -10.39 -5.64 -2.93
CA ASN A 148 -9.67 -6.33 -4.01
C ASN A 148 -10.31 -6.22 -5.40
N GLN A 149 -11.55 -5.72 -5.49
CA GLN A 149 -12.26 -5.45 -6.74
C GLN A 149 -12.20 -3.97 -7.16
N LEU A 150 -11.65 -3.08 -6.33
CA LEU A 150 -11.46 -1.68 -6.69
C LEU A 150 -10.31 -1.52 -7.68
N SER A 151 -10.12 -0.30 -8.20
CA SER A 151 -8.91 0.01 -8.97
C SER A 151 -7.66 -0.09 -8.11
N TRP A 152 -6.50 -0.29 -8.74
CA TRP A 152 -5.21 -0.40 -8.04
C TRP A 152 -4.97 0.79 -7.11
N GLY A 153 -5.16 2.01 -7.61
CA GLY A 153 -4.97 3.22 -6.81
C GLY A 153 -5.90 3.29 -5.60
N LYS A 154 -7.19 2.96 -5.76
CA LYS A 154 -8.16 2.98 -4.64
C LYS A 154 -7.82 1.93 -3.58
N GLN A 155 -7.49 0.71 -4.00
CA GLN A 155 -7.14 -0.34 -3.05
C GLN A 155 -5.89 0.02 -2.25
N ILE A 156 -4.80 0.40 -2.94
CA ILE A 156 -3.54 0.75 -2.29
C ILE A 156 -3.72 1.97 -1.37
N PHE A 157 -4.48 2.98 -1.79
CA PHE A 157 -4.82 4.12 -0.94
C PHE A 157 -5.54 3.70 0.35
N ILE A 158 -6.56 2.84 0.25
CA ILE A 158 -7.31 2.36 1.42
C ILE A 158 -6.41 1.54 2.34
N LEU A 159 -5.61 0.63 1.80
CA LEU A 159 -4.68 -0.16 2.63
C LEU A 159 -3.69 0.75 3.35
N ARG A 160 -3.07 1.72 2.64
CA ARG A 160 -2.15 2.69 3.22
C ARG A 160 -2.79 3.54 4.32
N ILE A 161 -3.98 4.09 4.11
CA ILE A 161 -4.61 4.97 5.09
C ILE A 161 -5.00 4.20 6.36
N ILE A 162 -5.42 2.93 6.24
CA ILE A 162 -5.67 2.08 7.41
C ILE A 162 -4.36 1.74 8.13
N SER A 163 -3.30 1.36 7.41
CA SER A 163 -1.98 1.11 8.03
C SER A 163 -1.44 2.34 8.75
N TYR A 164 -1.57 3.52 8.14
CA TYR A 164 -1.17 4.77 8.75
C TYR A 164 -2.03 5.13 9.96
N THR A 165 -3.33 4.82 9.92
CA THR A 165 -4.24 5.02 11.06
C THR A 165 -3.81 4.15 12.25
N PHE A 166 -3.39 2.89 12.03
CA PHE A 166 -2.85 2.05 13.10
C PHE A 166 -1.59 2.65 13.73
N ALA A 167 -0.65 3.12 12.90
CA ALA A 167 0.57 3.77 13.38
C ALA A 167 0.25 5.07 14.15
N TRP A 168 -0.66 5.89 13.62
CA TRP A 168 -1.08 7.14 14.24
C TRP A 168 -1.79 6.92 15.57
N LEU A 169 -2.67 5.91 15.67
CA LEU A 169 -3.30 5.54 16.95
C LEU A 169 -2.26 5.12 17.99
N GLY A 170 -1.22 4.39 17.57
CA GLY A 170 -0.08 4.07 18.44
C GLY A 170 0.60 5.32 19.00
N LEU A 171 0.81 6.34 18.17
CA LEU A 171 1.36 7.63 18.60
C LEU A 171 0.43 8.39 19.56
N VAL A 172 -0.89 8.30 19.37
CA VAL A 172 -1.87 9.00 20.24
C VAL A 172 -1.97 8.36 21.62
N VAL A 173 -1.77 7.05 21.72
CA VAL A 173 -1.90 6.28 22.97
C VAL A 173 -0.58 6.22 23.75
N ALA A 174 0.58 6.28 23.08
CA ALA A 174 1.91 6.24 23.69
C ALA A 174 2.22 7.49 24.54
#